data_AF-B0RZ00-F1
#
_entry.id   AF-B0RZ00-F1
#
_cell.length_a   1.000
_cell.length_b   1.000
_cell.length_c   1.000
_cell.angle_alpha   90.00
_cell.angle_beta   90.00
_cell.angle_gamma   90.00
#
_symmetry.space_group_name_H-M   'P 1'
#
loop_
_entity.id
_entity.type
_entity.pdbx_description
1 polymer ?
#
loop_
_entity_poly.entity_id
_entity_poly.type
_entity_poly.pdbx_seq_one_letter_code
_entity_poly.pdbx_strand_id
1 'polypeptide(L)'
;MKVSLLVLSALLYGIALCLPALHGGNDQLGGFVILLLGWIQLVDGQCIAWLSNPLFFLAWLCYFLKLDKLAAALLVSACLIGLDTFRATRFDKNEAGHQVTIDHVGAAFYVWELSFLILLAVVLMRLLKKNAAMRSDQAV
;
A
#
# COMPACT_ATOMS: atom_id res chain seq x y z
N MET A 1 6.38 9.56 -19.57
CA MET A 1 5.35 9.80 -18.54
C MET A 1 4.83 8.54 -17.85
N LYS A 2 4.38 7.47 -18.54
CA LYS A 2 3.84 6.29 -17.83
C LYS A 2 4.92 5.51 -17.06
N VAL A 3 6.07 5.27 -17.68
CA VAL A 3 7.20 4.55 -17.05
C VAL A 3 7.76 5.33 -15.86
N SER A 4 7.84 6.67 -15.97
CA SER A 4 8.31 7.51 -14.86
C SER A 4 7.39 7.44 -13.64
N LEU A 5 6.07 7.36 -13.83
CA LEU A 5 5.12 7.20 -12.71
C LEU A 5 5.15 5.80 -12.10
N LEU A 6 5.36 4.75 -12.91
CA LEU A 6 5.57 3.40 -12.39
C LEU A 6 6.82 3.31 -11.52
N VAL A 7 7.94 3.81 -12.03
CA VAL A 7 9.20 3.86 -11.29
C VAL A 7 9.03 4.69 -10.02
N LEU A 8 8.32 5.83 -10.09
CA LEU A 8 8.03 6.65 -8.93
C LEU A 8 7.24 5.89 -7.85
N SER A 9 6.18 5.16 -8.21
CA SER A 9 5.44 4.32 -7.26
C SER A 9 6.35 3.29 -6.58
N ALA A 10 7.17 2.57 -7.36
CA ALA A 10 8.12 1.60 -6.81
C ALA A 10 9.16 2.24 -5.88
N LEU A 11 9.71 3.40 -6.26
CA LEU A 11 10.67 4.13 -5.45
C LEU A 11 10.06 4.65 -4.15
N LEU A 12 8.84 5.20 -4.20
CA LEU A 12 8.14 5.65 -2.99
C LEU A 12 7.88 4.49 -2.04
N TYR A 13 7.48 3.33 -2.57
CA TYR A 13 7.32 2.13 -1.74
C TYR A 13 8.63 1.73 -1.07
N GLY A 14 9.75 1.77 -1.80
CA GLY A 14 11.08 1.51 -1.25
C GLY A 14 11.51 2.54 -0.20
N ILE A 15 11.24 3.83 -0.43
CA ILE A 15 11.53 4.92 0.52
C ILE A 15 10.74 4.72 1.81
N ALA A 16 9.47 4.33 1.72
CA ALA A 16 8.65 4.05 2.90
C ALA A 16 9.26 2.97 3.80
N LEU A 17 9.97 1.98 3.25
CA LEU A 17 10.67 0.95 4.05
C LEU A 17 11.75 1.55 4.97
N CYS A 18 12.36 2.66 4.56
CA CYS A 18 13.41 3.35 5.29
C CYS A 18 12.87 4.40 6.27
N LEU A 19 11.56 4.63 6.33
CA LEU A 19 10.92 5.64 7.18
C LEU A 19 10.28 5.01 8.42
N PRO A 20 10.05 5.78 9.50
CA PRO A 20 9.27 5.31 10.63
C PRO A 20 7.80 5.14 10.24
N ALA A 21 7.20 4.02 10.63
CA ALA A 21 5.81 3.67 10.36
C ALA A 21 4.88 3.91 11.55
N LEU A 22 5.35 3.66 12.77
CA LEU A 22 4.60 3.89 14.00
C LEU A 22 5.51 4.50 15.05
N HIS A 23 4.97 5.40 15.88
CA HIS A 23 5.66 5.97 17.03
C HIS A 23 4.88 5.65 18.31
N GLY A 24 5.60 5.38 19.39
CA GLY A 24 5.01 5.18 20.71
C GLY A 24 6.03 5.45 21.82
N GLY A 25 5.76 6.46 22.64
CA GLY A 25 6.68 6.93 23.68
C GLY A 25 8.04 7.34 23.09
N ASN A 26 9.10 6.68 23.57
CA ASN A 26 10.47 6.86 23.04
C ASN A 26 10.86 5.83 21.97
N ASP A 27 9.93 4.96 21.58
CA ASP A 27 10.16 3.90 20.62
C ASP A 27 9.50 4.24 19.26
N GLN A 28 10.09 3.71 18.19
CA GLN A 28 9.54 3.81 16.84
C GLN A 28 9.71 2.47 16.12
N LEU A 29 8.73 2.14 15.27
CA LEU A 29 8.77 0.96 14.42
C LEU A 29 8.99 1.39 12.98
N GLY A 30 10.04 0.89 12.34
CA GLY A 30 10.37 1.20 10.95
C GLY A 30 9.43 0.52 9.94
N GLY A 31 9.26 1.13 8.76
CA GLY A 31 8.45 0.60 7.65
C GLY A 31 8.90 -0.77 7.17
N PHE A 32 10.21 -1.02 7.12
CA PHE A 32 10.73 -2.35 6.81
C PHE A 32 10.34 -3.39 7.88
N VAL A 33 10.45 -3.02 9.16
CA VAL A 33 10.15 -3.92 10.27
C VAL A 33 8.66 -4.27 10.31
N ILE A 34 7.78 -3.28 10.16
CA ILE A 34 6.33 -3.51 10.16
C ILE A 34 5.87 -4.29 8.91
N LEU A 35 6.59 -4.19 7.79
CA LEU A 35 6.31 -5.03 6.62
C LEU A 35 6.56 -6.52 6.93
N LEU A 36 7.60 -6.84 7.70
CA LEU A 36 7.92 -8.22 8.10
C LEU A 36 7.02 -8.72 9.24
N LEU A 37 6.76 -7.88 10.24
CA LEU A 37 6.09 -8.28 11.49
C LEU A 37 4.59 -7.95 11.55
N GLY A 38 4.05 -7.15 10.63
CA GLY A 38 2.65 -6.70 10.69
C GLY A 38 1.61 -7.81 10.52
N TRP A 39 2.03 -9.04 10.16
CA TRP A 39 1.20 -10.23 10.28
C TRP A 39 0.71 -10.48 11.72
N ILE A 40 1.51 -10.10 12.72
CA ILE A 40 1.13 -10.26 14.14
C ILE A 40 -0.11 -9.42 14.44
N GLN A 41 -0.13 -8.16 13.98
CA GLN A 41 -1.29 -7.26 14.14
C GLN A 41 -2.54 -7.78 13.44
N LEU A 42 -2.38 -8.52 12.34
CA LEU A 42 -3.46 -9.19 11.63
C LEU A 42 -4.01 -10.40 12.43
N VAL A 43 -3.12 -11.24 12.96
CA VAL A 43 -3.48 -12.44 13.74
C VAL A 43 -4.13 -12.06 15.07
N ASP A 44 -3.62 -11.03 15.73
CA ASP A 44 -4.15 -10.51 16.99
C ASP A 44 -5.44 -9.69 16.81
N GLY A 45 -5.91 -9.53 15.56
CA GLY A 45 -7.16 -8.81 15.24
C GLY A 45 -7.11 -7.31 15.54
N GLN A 46 -5.93 -6.74 15.77
CA GLN A 46 -5.74 -5.33 16.07
C GLN A 46 -6.03 -4.47 14.83
N CYS A 47 -5.52 -4.91 13.67
CA CYS A 47 -5.62 -4.14 12.43
C CYS A 47 -5.40 -5.05 11.21
N ILE A 48 -6.17 -4.82 10.16
CA ILE A 48 -6.04 -5.54 8.89
C ILE A 48 -5.20 -4.76 7.85
N ALA A 49 -4.73 -3.56 8.20
CA ALA A 49 -4.05 -2.66 7.25
C ALA A 49 -2.81 -3.26 6.61
N TRP A 50 -2.15 -4.21 7.28
CA TRP A 50 -1.01 -4.92 6.71
C TRP A 50 -1.36 -5.61 5.37
N LEU A 51 -2.60 -6.08 5.18
CA LEU A 51 -3.08 -6.69 3.94
C LEU A 51 -3.02 -5.76 2.71
N SER A 52 -2.94 -4.44 2.92
CA SER A 52 -2.72 -3.49 1.82
C SER A 52 -1.43 -3.78 1.04
N ASN A 53 -0.37 -4.29 1.70
CA ASN A 53 0.91 -4.61 1.07
C ASN A 53 0.80 -5.80 0.09
N PRO A 54 0.29 -6.99 0.48
CA PRO A 54 -0.01 -8.06 -0.46
C PRO A 54 -0.91 -7.63 -1.62
N LEU A 55 -1.96 -6.85 -1.34
CA LEU A 55 -2.87 -6.37 -2.38
C LEU A 55 -2.14 -5.47 -3.39
N PHE A 56 -1.24 -4.60 -2.92
CA PHE A 56 -0.39 -3.77 -3.77
C PHE A 56 0.55 -4.61 -4.65
N PHE A 57 1.21 -5.63 -4.09
CA PHE A 57 2.07 -6.52 -4.88
C PHE A 57 1.28 -7.34 -5.90
N LEU A 58 0.09 -7.84 -5.55
CA LEU A 58 -0.82 -8.50 -6.48
C LEU A 58 -1.31 -7.55 -7.58
N ALA A 59 -1.53 -6.27 -7.27
CA ALA A 59 -1.90 -5.28 -8.26
C ALA A 59 -0.77 -5.02 -9.27
N TRP A 60 0.49 -4.95 -8.81
CA TRP A 60 1.65 -4.91 -9.69
C TRP A 60 1.71 -6.11 -10.63
N LEU A 61 1.50 -7.33 -10.11
CA LEU A 61 1.45 -8.54 -10.93
C LEU A 61 0.33 -8.45 -11.98
N CYS A 62 -0.88 -8.08 -11.56
CA CYS A 62 -2.02 -7.90 -12.46
C CYS A 62 -1.77 -6.84 -13.54
N TYR A 63 -1.07 -5.76 -13.20
CA TYR A 63 -0.67 -4.72 -14.14
C TYR A 63 0.25 -5.25 -15.25
N PHE A 64 1.23 -6.09 -14.91
CA PHE A 64 2.12 -6.71 -15.89
C PHE A 64 1.40 -7.77 -16.74
N LEU A 65 0.46 -8.51 -16.14
CA LEU A 65 -0.42 -9.45 -16.84
C LEU A 65 -1.52 -8.78 -17.67
N LYS A 66 -1.57 -7.43 -17.72
CA LYS A 66 -2.58 -6.63 -18.44
C LYS A 66 -4.01 -6.83 -17.93
N LEU A 67 -4.17 -7.35 -16.72
CA LEU A 67 -5.45 -7.52 -16.01
C LEU A 67 -5.85 -6.19 -15.32
N ASP A 68 -5.95 -5.12 -16.10
CA ASP A 68 -5.99 -3.75 -15.56
C ASP A 68 -7.21 -3.48 -14.66
N LYS A 69 -8.38 -4.11 -14.93
CA LYS A 69 -9.57 -3.97 -14.07
C LYS A 69 -9.35 -4.59 -12.69
N LEU A 70 -8.72 -5.76 -12.64
CA LEU A 70 -8.39 -6.43 -11.38
C LEU A 70 -7.30 -5.65 -10.63
N ALA A 71 -6.29 -5.16 -11.33
CA ALA A 71 -5.26 -4.30 -10.73
C ALA A 71 -5.87 -3.04 -10.09
N ALA A 72 -6.83 -2.39 -10.76
CA ALA A 72 -7.52 -1.23 -10.21
C ALA A 72 -8.34 -1.58 -8.96
N ALA A 73 -9.09 -2.68 -8.99
CA ALA A 73 -9.86 -3.15 -7.84
C ALA A 73 -8.96 -3.44 -6.64
N LEU A 74 -7.85 -4.16 -6.85
CA LEU A 74 -6.87 -4.47 -5.81
C LEU A 74 -6.25 -3.20 -5.20
N LEU A 75 -5.95 -2.18 -6.00
CA LEU A 75 -5.38 -0.93 -5.51
C LEU A 75 -6.37 -0.10 -4.71
N VAL A 76 -7.63 -0.03 -5.15
CA VAL A 76 -8.69 0.62 -4.37
C VAL A 76 -8.88 -0.10 -3.03
N SER A 77 -8.92 -1.44 -3.04
CA SER A 77 -8.96 -2.23 -1.82
C SER A 77 -7.73 -2.01 -0.94
N ALA A 78 -6.53 -1.93 -1.52
CA ALA A 78 -5.29 -1.68 -0.78
C ALA A 78 -5.34 -0.33 -0.05
N CYS A 79 -5.74 0.75 -0.71
CA CYS A 79 -5.90 2.06 -0.08
C CYS A 79 -6.95 2.04 1.03
N LEU A 80 -8.13 1.44 0.78
CA LEU A 80 -9.20 1.40 1.78
C LEU A 80 -8.80 0.58 3.02
N ILE A 81 -8.14 -0.55 2.81
CA ILE A 81 -7.64 -1.41 3.90
C ILE A 81 -6.47 -0.74 4.61
N GLY A 82 -5.58 -0.04 3.90
CA GLY A 82 -4.46 0.67 4.50
C GLY A 82 -4.91 1.72 5.51
N LEU A 83 -6.03 2.42 5.27
CA LEU A 83 -6.64 3.35 6.22
C LEU A 83 -7.06 2.71 7.55
N ASP A 84 -7.20 1.38 7.63
CA ASP A 84 -7.42 0.67 8.90
C ASP A 84 -6.25 0.85 9.88
N THR A 85 -5.08 1.33 9.43
CA THR A 85 -3.91 1.63 10.27
C THR A 85 -4.25 2.56 11.42
N PHE A 86 -5.19 3.48 11.23
CA PHE A 86 -5.62 4.41 12.29
C PHE A 86 -6.42 3.74 13.41
N ARG A 87 -6.86 2.48 13.23
CA ARG A 87 -7.47 1.67 14.30
C ARG A 87 -6.44 0.94 15.16
N ALA A 88 -5.20 0.81 14.68
CA ALA A 88 -4.13 0.20 15.47
C ALA A 88 -3.85 1.07 16.70
N THR A 89 -3.92 0.47 17.88
CA THR A 89 -3.67 1.18 19.15
C THR A 89 -2.34 0.80 19.78
N ARG A 90 -1.76 -0.35 19.40
CA ARG A 90 -0.54 -0.91 19.99
C ARG A 90 0.31 -1.63 18.95
N PHE A 91 1.60 -1.74 19.21
CA PHE A 91 2.52 -2.58 18.46
C PHE A 91 3.49 -3.29 19.40
N ASP A 92 3.96 -4.48 18.98
CA ASP A 92 5.02 -5.19 19.68
C ASP A 92 6.35 -4.47 19.52
N LYS A 93 6.94 -4.08 20.64
CA LYS A 93 8.30 -3.55 20.72
C LYS A 93 9.33 -4.64 20.47
N ASN A 94 9.03 -5.87 20.89
CA ASN A 94 9.92 -7.02 20.75
C ASN A 94 9.13 -8.32 20.68
N GLU A 95 9.82 -9.38 20.26
CA GLU A 95 9.29 -10.76 20.19
C GLU A 95 9.01 -11.36 21.58
N ALA A 96 9.37 -10.66 22.66
CA ALA A 96 9.07 -11.06 24.04
C ALA A 96 7.67 -10.59 24.50
N GLY A 97 6.84 -10.07 23.59
CA GLY A 97 5.45 -9.67 23.86
C GLY A 97 5.31 -8.35 24.62
N HIS A 98 6.35 -7.51 24.65
CA HIS A 98 6.20 -6.16 25.19
C HIS A 98 5.51 -5.26 24.17
N GLN A 99 4.31 -4.81 24.51
CA GLN A 99 3.49 -3.95 23.67
C GLN A 99 3.66 -2.48 24.05
N VAL A 100 3.71 -1.61 23.05
CA VAL A 100 3.78 -0.15 23.21
C VAL A 100 2.54 0.48 22.58
N THR A 101 1.94 1.44 23.27
CA THR A 101 0.80 2.21 22.75
C THR A 101 1.26 3.15 21.64
N ILE A 102 0.51 3.18 20.54
CA ILE A 102 0.78 4.05 19.39
C ILE A 102 0.34 5.47 19.75
N ASP A 103 1.26 6.44 19.63
CA ASP A 103 0.96 7.86 19.78
C ASP A 103 0.45 8.44 18.47
N HIS A 104 1.15 8.14 17.37
CA HIS A 104 0.79 8.58 16.03
C HIS A 104 1.41 7.70 14.94
N VAL A 105 0.78 7.75 13.76
CA VAL A 105 1.25 7.07 12.55
C VAL A 105 2.44 7.84 11.96
N GLY A 106 3.48 7.11 11.57
CA GLY A 106 4.71 7.65 11.01
C GLY A 106 4.65 7.90 9.50
N ALA A 107 5.70 8.54 8.98
CA ALA A 107 5.81 8.95 7.58
C ALA A 107 5.71 7.77 6.59
N ALA A 108 6.19 6.58 6.94
CA ALA A 108 6.18 5.41 6.05
C ALA A 108 4.77 5.08 5.53
N PHE A 109 3.76 5.17 6.39
CA PHE A 109 2.37 4.89 6.02
C PHE A 109 1.87 5.83 4.91
N TYR A 110 2.06 7.13 5.09
CA TYR A 110 1.63 8.13 4.11
C TYR A 110 2.36 7.95 2.77
N VAL A 111 3.63 7.56 2.82
CA VAL A 111 4.42 7.29 1.61
C VAL A 111 4.00 5.99 0.92
N TRP A 112 3.60 4.96 1.66
CA TRP A 112 2.97 3.76 1.10
C TRP A 112 1.63 4.07 0.42
N GLU A 113 0.73 4.80 1.08
CA GLU A 113 -0.55 5.21 0.48
C GLU A 113 -0.33 6.03 -0.80
N LEU A 114 0.62 6.97 -0.78
CA LEU A 114 0.97 7.74 -1.97
C LEU A 114 1.48 6.84 -3.12
N SER A 115 2.28 5.83 -2.80
CA SER A 115 2.74 4.84 -3.78
C SER A 115 1.58 4.08 -4.41
N PHE A 116 0.57 3.69 -3.62
CA PHE A 116 -0.63 2.99 -4.08
C PHE A 116 -1.44 3.88 -5.02
N LEU A 117 -1.68 5.13 -4.63
CA LEU A 117 -2.41 6.12 -5.44
C LEU A 117 -1.74 6.41 -6.78
N ILE A 118 -0.40 6.48 -6.82
CA ILE A 118 0.34 6.70 -8.07
C ILE A 118 0.18 5.50 -9.00
N LEU A 119 0.30 4.26 -8.49
CA LEU A 119 0.07 3.09 -9.34
C LEU A 119 -1.39 3.03 -9.82
N LEU A 120 -2.36 3.38 -8.96
CA LEU A 120 -3.76 3.44 -9.33
C LEU A 120 -3.99 4.44 -10.46
N ALA A 121 -3.42 5.64 -10.38
CA ALA A 121 -3.49 6.62 -11.46
C ALA A 121 -2.93 6.07 -12.78
N VAL A 122 -1.81 5.34 -12.74
CA VAL A 122 -1.23 4.69 -13.92
C VAL A 122 -2.17 3.63 -14.52
N VAL A 123 -2.76 2.79 -13.69
CA VAL A 123 -3.71 1.74 -14.12
C VAL A 123 -4.96 2.39 -14.74
N LEU A 124 -5.53 3.40 -14.10
CA LEU A 124 -6.72 4.12 -14.59
C LEU A 124 -6.44 4.80 -15.93
N MET A 125 -5.30 5.49 -16.09
CA MET A 125 -4.90 6.07 -17.37
C MET A 125 -4.78 5.03 -18.49
N ARG A 126 -4.34 3.80 -18.18
CA ARG A 126 -4.27 2.71 -19.16
C ARG A 126 -5.66 2.21 -19.53
N LEU A 127 -6.55 2.02 -18.55
CA LEU A 127 -7.95 1.63 -18.77
C LEU A 127 -8.71 2.64 -19.63
N LEU A 128 -8.59 3.93 -19.32
CA LEU A 128 -9.25 5.00 -20.07
C LEU A 128 -8.81 5.01 -21.55
N LYS A 129 -7.52 4.80 -21.81
CA LYS A 129 -7.00 4.69 -23.19
C LYS A 129 -7.50 3.46 -23.93
N LYS A 130 -7.56 2.29 -23.27
CA LYS A 130 -8.12 1.07 -23.86
C LYS A 130 -9.60 1.26 -24.23
N ASN A 131 -10.39 1.85 -23.33
CA ASN A 131 -11.81 2.11 -23.57
C ASN A 131 -12.04 3.12 -24.70
N ALA A 132 -11.21 4.15 -24.82
CA ALA A 132 -11.27 5.11 -25.93
C ALA A 132 -10.97 4.45 -27.29
N ALA A 133 -9.94 3.59 -27.36
CA ALA A 133 -9.59 2.86 -28.58
C ALA A 133 -10.69 1.86 -29.01
N MET A 134 -11.27 1.11 -28.06
CA MET A 134 -12.39 0.21 -28.40
C MET A 134 -13.61 0.99 -28.92
N ARG A 135 -13.87 2.19 -28.39
CA ARG A 135 -14.97 3.04 -28.87
C ARG A 135 -14.73 3.59 -30.28
N SER A 136 -13.49 3.93 -30.64
CA SER A 136 -13.18 4.37 -32.01
C SER A 136 -13.31 3.24 -33.02
N ASP A 137 -12.91 2.01 -32.67
CA ASP A 137 -13.01 0.85 -33.57
C ASP A 137 -14.46 0.43 -33.85
N GLN A 138 -15.38 0.70 -32.92
CA GLN A 138 -16.82 0.43 -33.09
C GLN A 138 -17.58 1.52 -33.86
N ALA A 139 -16.95 2.68 -34.10
CA ALA A 139 -17.57 3.81 -34.80
C ALA A 139 -17.21 3.86 -36.29
N VAL A 140 -16.40 2.92 -36.78
CA VAL A 140 -15.97 2.72 -38.18
C VAL A 140 -16.67 1.49 -38.74
#